data_AF-A0A934N6N6-F1
#
_entry.id   AF-A0A934N6N6-F1
#
_cell.length_a   1.000
_cell.length_b   1.000
_cell.length_c   1.000
_cell.angle_alpha   90.00
_cell.angle_beta   90.00
_cell.angle_gamma   90.00
#
_symmetry.space_group_name_H-M   'P 1'
#
loop_
_entity.id
_entity.type
_entity.pdbx_description
1 polymer ?
#
loop_
_entity_poly.entity_id
_entity_poly.type
_entity_poly.pdbx_seq_one_letter_code
_entity_poly.pdbx_strand_id
1 'polypeptide(L)'
;MADLSGDRIDRVALDGTVSHHPLSRGVGVQGIVAARDGRLWFTESRASRVGRLDPASGQVQEDAIATGAWPDQIAAGQDGSVWVSEYNSDRMGRVV
;
A
#
# COMPACT_ATOMS: atom_id res chain seq x y z
N MET A 1 -2.45 24.86 10.36
CA MET A 1 -3.13 23.94 9.42
C MET A 1 -2.42 22.62 9.49
N ALA A 2 -3.10 21.55 9.90
CA ALA A 2 -2.52 20.21 9.84
C ALA A 2 -2.29 19.86 8.37
N ASP A 3 -1.07 19.45 8.04
CA ASP A 3 -0.70 18.96 6.71
C ASP A 3 -1.51 17.69 6.42
N LEU A 4 -2.55 17.84 5.59
CA LEU A 4 -3.37 16.74 5.06
C LEU A 4 -2.79 16.22 3.74
N SER A 5 -1.52 16.48 3.40
CA SER A 5 -0.86 15.71 2.35
C SER A 5 -0.73 14.27 2.87
N GLY A 6 -1.74 13.46 2.58
CA GLY A 6 -1.92 12.06 2.99
C GLY A 6 -0.90 11.11 2.35
N ASP A 7 0.33 11.57 2.15
CA ASP A 7 1.43 10.86 1.52
C ASP A 7 2.25 10.14 2.59
N ARG A 8 1.56 9.39 3.46
CA ARG A 8 2.16 8.62 4.55
C ARG A 8 1.25 7.47 5.00
N ILE A 9 1.85 6.47 5.62
CA ILE A 9 1.14 5.43 6.37
C ILE A 9 1.30 5.71 7.86
N ASP A 10 0.19 5.86 8.56
CA ASP A 10 0.16 6.08 10.00
C ASP A 10 -0.11 4.76 10.73
N ARG A 11 0.75 4.41 11.70
CA ARG A 11 0.52 3.29 12.61
C ARG A 11 0.05 3.84 13.94
N VAL A 12 -1.15 3.44 14.36
CA VAL A 12 -1.75 3.83 15.63
C VAL A 12 -1.76 2.61 16.55
N ALA A 13 -1.04 2.70 17.67
CA ALA A 13 -1.07 1.68 18.72
C ALA A 13 -2.34 1.80 19.57
N LEU A 14 -2.73 0.72 20.26
CA LEU A 14 -3.94 0.68 21.09
C LEU A 14 -3.87 1.63 22.30
N ASP A 15 -2.67 2.03 22.71
CA ASP A 15 -2.45 3.06 23.74
C ASP A 15 -2.57 4.50 23.20
N GLY A 16 -2.88 4.66 21.90
CA GLY A 16 -3.01 5.95 21.24
C GLY A 16 -1.70 6.51 20.67
N THR A 17 -0.57 5.83 20.84
CA THR A 17 0.71 6.26 20.25
C THR A 17 0.64 6.17 18.73
N VAL A 18 1.03 7.24 18.04
CA VAL A 18 1.06 7.30 16.56
C VAL A 18 2.51 7.36 16.07
N SER A 19 2.85 6.53 15.09
CA SER A 19 4.08 6.63 14.31
C SER A 19 3.77 6.83 12.83
N HIS A 20 4.61 7.58 12.13
CA HIS A 20 4.41 7.98 10.75
C HIS A 20 5.47 7.37 9.84
N HIS A 21 5.05 6.78 8.72
CA HIS A 21 5.91 6.25 7.68
C HIS A 21 5.75 7.10 6.42
N PRO A 22 6.69 8.00 6.11
CA PRO A 22 6.55 8.91 4.98
C PRO A 22 6.65 8.15 3.66
N LEU A 23 5.85 8.57 2.67
CA LEU A 23 5.93 8.11 1.30
C LEU A 23 6.30 9.28 0.37
N SER A 24 6.56 8.95 -0.88
CA SER A 24 6.69 9.97 -1.92
C SER A 24 5.39 10.77 -2.04
N ARG A 25 5.50 12.08 -2.29
CA ARG A 25 4.32 12.94 -2.40
C ARG A 25 3.48 12.58 -3.62
N GLY A 26 2.16 12.58 -3.45
CA GLY A 26 1.19 12.40 -4.53
C GLY A 26 1.04 10.97 -5.05
N VAL A 27 1.56 9.95 -4.35
CA VAL A 27 1.45 8.55 -4.77
C VAL A 27 0.01 8.03 -4.75
N GLY A 28 -0.85 8.64 -3.91
CA GLY A 28 -2.27 8.34 -3.84
C GLY A 28 -2.54 6.94 -3.30
N VAL A 29 -2.26 6.73 -2.01
CA VAL A 29 -2.54 5.46 -1.32
C VAL A 29 -4.05 5.22 -1.26
N GLN A 30 -4.51 4.01 -1.61
CA GLN A 30 -5.94 3.66 -1.61
C GLN A 30 -6.28 2.48 -0.69
N GLY A 31 -5.53 1.38 -0.82
CA GLY A 31 -5.75 0.15 -0.08
C GLY A 31 -4.54 -0.23 0.76
N ILE A 32 -4.78 -0.90 1.88
CA ILE A 32 -3.75 -1.49 2.74
C ILE A 32 -4.24 -2.80 3.36
N VAL A 33 -3.38 -3.80 3.45
CA VAL A 33 -3.67 -5.10 4.07
C VAL A 33 -2.45 -5.65 4.79
N ALA A 34 -2.65 -6.33 5.92
CA ALA A 34 -1.61 -7.14 6.54
C ALA A 34 -1.53 -8.51 5.82
N ALA A 35 -0.35 -8.85 5.28
CA ALA A 35 -0.12 -10.12 4.62
C ALA A 35 0.57 -11.14 5.53
N ARG A 36 0.55 -12.42 5.12
CA ARG A 36 1.13 -13.53 5.89
C ARG A 36 2.64 -13.47 6.05
N ASP A 37 3.31 -12.70 5.21
CA ASP A 37 4.77 -12.46 5.29
C ASP A 37 5.15 -11.47 6.41
N GLY A 38 4.16 -10.97 7.16
CA GLY A 38 4.36 -10.04 8.28
C GLY A 38 4.46 -8.57 7.85
N ARG A 39 4.29 -8.25 6.57
CA ARG A 39 4.34 -6.88 6.05
C ARG A 39 2.94 -6.31 5.81
N LEU A 40 2.86 -4.98 5.85
CA LEU A 40 1.69 -4.26 5.37
C LEU A 40 1.88 -3.97 3.89
N TRP A 41 1.00 -4.50 3.05
CA TRP A 41 0.98 -4.25 1.61
C TRP A 41 -0.04 -3.17 1.30
N PHE A 42 0.30 -2.26 0.38
CA PHE A 42 -0.55 -1.14 0.03
C PHE A 42 -0.46 -0.79 -1.46
N THR A 43 -1.45 -0.06 -1.95
CA THR A 43 -1.55 0.35 -3.36
C THR A 43 -1.28 1.84 -3.52
N GLU A 44 -0.55 2.22 -4.56
CA GLU A 44 -0.31 3.61 -4.95
C GLU A 44 -0.95 3.88 -6.30
N SER A 45 -2.20 4.34 -6.26
CA SER A 45 -3.06 4.47 -7.44
C SER A 45 -2.46 5.38 -8.52
N ARG A 46 -1.93 6.54 -8.12
CA ARG A 46 -1.39 7.55 -9.06
C ARG A 46 0.00 7.18 -9.56
N ALA A 47 0.77 6.43 -8.76
CA ALA A 47 2.10 5.97 -9.14
C ALA A 47 2.09 4.65 -9.93
N SER A 48 0.96 3.95 -10.00
CA SER A 48 0.87 2.58 -10.56
C SER A 48 1.89 1.64 -9.90
N ARG A 49 1.89 1.61 -8.56
CA ARG A 49 2.78 0.76 -7.76
C ARG A 49 2.02 -0.03 -6.70
N VAL A 50 2.67 -1.10 -6.24
CA VAL A 50 2.33 -1.79 -5.00
C VAL A 50 3.51 -1.62 -4.05
N GLY A 51 3.22 -1.18 -2.82
CA GLY A 51 4.21 -1.02 -1.78
C GLY A 51 4.07 -2.06 -0.68
N ARG A 52 5.17 -2.32 0.02
CA ARG A 52 5.21 -3.10 1.27
C ARG A 52 5.98 -2.33 2.35
N LEU A 53 5.41 -2.26 3.53
CA LEU A 53 6.00 -1.68 4.73
C LEU A 53 6.31 -2.80 5.72
N ASP A 54 7.55 -2.87 6.17
CA ASP A 54 7.96 -3.69 7.32
C ASP A 54 7.58 -2.96 8.63
N PRO A 55 6.64 -3.46 9.43
CA PRO A 55 6.21 -2.80 10.66
C PRO A 55 7.28 -2.74 11.76
N ALA A 56 8.28 -3.63 11.71
CA ALA A 56 9.34 -3.69 12.71
C ALA A 56 10.44 -2.66 12.43
N SER A 57 10.85 -2.53 11.17
CA SER A 57 11.92 -1.62 10.77
C SER A 57 11.43 -0.27 10.24
N GLY A 58 10.15 -0.18 9.87
CA GLY A 58 9.57 0.98 9.20
C GLY A 58 9.99 1.14 7.74
N GLN A 59 10.72 0.17 7.18
CA GLN A 59 11.21 0.23 5.80
C GLN A 59 10.08 0.03 4.80
N VAL A 60 10.04 0.88 3.79
CA VAL A 60 9.11 0.81 2.66
C VAL A 60 9.85 0.34 1.42
N GLN A 61 9.24 -0.57 0.69
CA GLN A 61 9.68 -1.00 -0.63
C GLN A 61 8.51 -0.91 -1.60
N GLU A 62 8.73 -0.33 -2.78
CA GLU A 62 7.71 -0.10 -3.79
C GLU A 62 8.12 -0.80 -5.09
N ASP A 63 7.19 -1.51 -5.71
CA ASP A 63 7.37 -2.18 -6.99
C ASP A 63 6.38 -1.63 -8.00
N ALA A 64 6.88 -1.27 -9.19
CA ALA A 64 6.04 -0.80 -10.28
C ALA A 64 5.20 -1.95 -10.85
N ILE A 65 3.94 -1.66 -11.15
CA ILE A 65 3.06 -2.55 -11.92
C ILE A 65 2.77 -1.94 -13.30
N ALA A 66 1.81 -2.49 -14.03
CA ALA A 66 1.45 -1.98 -15.35
C ALA A 66 1.14 -0.47 -15.29
N THR A 67 1.77 0.31 -16.18
CA THR A 67 1.57 1.76 -16.23
C THR A 67 0.11 2.08 -16.50
N GLY A 68 -0.49 2.93 -15.67
CA GLY A 68 -1.90 3.26 -15.78
C GLY A 68 -2.84 2.16 -15.30
N ALA A 69 -2.36 1.23 -14.45
CA ALA A 69 -3.19 0.23 -13.81
C ALA A 69 -4.19 0.83 -12.81
N TRP A 70 -3.85 1.93 -12.15
CA TRP A 70 -4.65 2.51 -11.06
C TRP A 70 -5.04 1.46 -10.00
N PRO A 71 -4.06 0.86 -9.32
CA PRO A 71 -4.32 -0.12 -8.27
C PRO A 71 -5.11 0.52 -7.13
N ASP A 72 -6.12 -0.17 -6.65
CA ASP A 72 -7.05 0.35 -5.63
C ASP A 72 -7.18 -0.61 -4.44
N GLN A 73 -8.13 -1.54 -4.49
CA GLN A 73 -8.30 -2.53 -3.44
C GLN A 73 -7.19 -3.57 -3.45
N ILE A 74 -6.82 -4.03 -2.26
CA ILE A 74 -5.82 -5.06 -2.05
C ILE A 74 -6.33 -6.10 -1.04
N ALA A 75 -6.06 -7.39 -1.30
CA ALA A 75 -6.45 -8.49 -0.44
C ALA A 75 -5.31 -9.50 -0.25
N ALA A 76 -5.16 -10.02 0.97
CA ALA A 76 -4.20 -11.08 1.28
C ALA A 76 -4.78 -12.46 0.93
N GLY A 77 -3.99 -13.26 0.21
CA GLY A 77 -4.32 -14.60 -0.24
C GLY A 77 -4.05 -15.70 0.79
N GLN A 78 -4.80 -16.81 0.63
CA GLN A 78 -4.62 -18.11 1.32
C GLN A 78 -3.17 -18.61 1.31
N ASP A 79 -2.55 -18.42 0.16
CA ASP A 79 -1.26 -18.92 -0.28
C ASP A 79 -0.08 -18.01 0.07
N GLY A 80 -0.34 -16.85 0.69
CA GLY A 80 0.68 -15.85 1.00
C GLY A 80 0.88 -14.81 -0.11
N SER A 81 0.14 -14.88 -1.21
CA SER A 81 0.13 -13.82 -2.23
C SER A 81 -0.72 -12.63 -1.81
N VAL A 82 -0.61 -11.53 -2.54
CA VAL A 82 -1.54 -10.39 -2.46
C VAL A 82 -2.19 -10.14 -3.82
N TRP A 83 -3.48 -9.80 -3.80
CA TRP A 83 -4.29 -9.56 -4.99
C TRP A 83 -4.71 -8.10 -5.04
N VAL A 84 -4.61 -7.49 -6.22
CA VAL A 84 -4.89 -6.06 -6.40
C VAL A 84 -5.90 -5.87 -7.53
N SER A 85 -6.93 -5.07 -7.27
CA SER A 85 -7.86 -4.60 -8.31
C SER A 85 -7.30 -3.38 -9.01
N GLU A 86 -7.47 -3.29 -10.32
CA GLU A 86 -7.00 -2.17 -11.16
C GLU A 86 -8.21 -1.45 -11.78
N TYR A 87 -8.36 -0.14 -11.53
CA TYR A 87 -9.55 0.61 -11.94
C TYR A 87 -9.61 0.92 -13.43
N ASN A 88 -8.46 1.01 -14.10
CA ASN A 88 -8.38 1.56 -15.45
C ASN A 88 -7.97 0.53 -16.51
N SER A 89 -7.94 -0.76 -16.14
CA SER A 89 -7.47 -1.84 -17.03
C SER A 89 -8.55 -2.85 -17.44
N ASP A 90 -9.82 -2.72 -17.01
CA ASP A 90 -10.84 -3.77 -17.14
C ASP A 90 -10.33 -5.18 -16.73
N ARG A 91 -9.31 -5.23 -15.86
CA ARG A 91 -8.57 -6.44 -15.48
C ARG A 91 -8.23 -6.43 -14.00
N MET A 92 -8.11 -7.62 -13.42
CA MET A 92 -7.57 -7.83 -12.08
C MET A 92 -6.15 -8.39 -12.23
N GLY A 93 -5.16 -7.76 -11.59
CA GLY A 93 -3.75 -8.15 -11.66
C GLY A 93 -3.34 -9.06 -10.48
N ARG A 94 -2.41 -9.99 -10.73
CA ARG A 94 -1.75 -10.80 -9.69
C ARG A 94 -0.29 -10.37 -9.57
N VAL A 95 0.16 -10.06 -8.35
CA VAL A 95 1.60 -9.93 -8.03
C VAL A 95 2.01 -11.20 -7.29
N VAL A 96 3.08 -11.86 -7.77
CA VAL A 96 3.66 -13.08 -7.16
C VAL A 96 4.93 -12.77 -6.40
#